data_AF-A0A955DW04-F1
#
_entry.id   AF-A0A955DW04-F1
#
_cell.length_a   1.000
_cell.length_b   1.000
_cell.length_c   1.000
_cell.angle_alpha   90.00
_cell.angle_beta   90.00
_cell.angle_gamma   90.00
#
_symmetry.space_group_name_H-M   'P 1'
#
loop_
_entity.id
_entity.type
_entity.pdbx_description
1 polymer ?
#
loop_
_entity_poly.entity_id
_entity_poly.type
_entity_poly.pdbx_seq_one_letter_code
_entity_poly.pdbx_strand_id
1 'polypeptide(L)' 'MHFDLIDRVIETGTEHLVALKHVSAAEEYLQDHFPGFPVLPGVMMLETMVQAGRRLCAP' A
#
# COMPACT_ATOMS: atom_id res chain seq x y z
N MET A 1 1.97 -12.31 10.41
CA MET A 1 2.04 -10.87 10.09
C MET A 1 1.07 -10.61 8.95
N HIS A 2 -0.07 -9.99 9.24
CA HIS A 2 -0.93 -9.43 8.20
C HIS A 2 -0.73 -7.92 8.28
N PHE A 3 -0.08 -7.34 7.28
CA PHE A 3 0.07 -5.91 7.14
C PHE A 3 -0.96 -5.44 6.12
N ASP A 4 -1.88 -4.60 6.55
CA ASP A 4 -2.78 -3.87 5.67
C ASP A 4 -2.11 -2.56 5.29
N LEU A 5 -1.84 -2.38 4.00
CA LEU A 5 -1.15 -1.19 3.47
C LEU A 5 -2.11 -0.14 2.92
N ILE A 6 -3.43 -0.40 2.95
CA ILE A 6 -4.43 0.54 2.48
C ILE A 6 -5.03 1.26 3.68
N ASP A 7 -4.70 2.53 3.84
CA ASP A 7 -5.23 3.37 4.91
C ASP A 7 -6.69 3.76 4.67
N ARG A 8 -7.07 3.96 3.40
CA ARG A 8 -8.42 4.40 3.04
C ARG A 8 -8.82 3.92 1.66
N VAL A 9 -10.06 3.47 1.52
CA VAL A 9 -10.73 3.35 0.23
C VAL A 9 -11.47 4.66 -0.04
N ILE A 10 -11.16 5.28 -1.18
CA ILE A 10 -11.74 6.56 -1.61
C ILE A 10 -13.02 6.30 -2.40
N GLU A 11 -12.99 5.31 -3.29
CA GLU A 11 -14.10 4.97 -4.19
C GLU A 11 -14.09 3.47 -4.49
N THR A 12 -15.27 2.88 -4.58
CA THR A 12 -15.47 1.51 -5.04
C THR A 12 -16.60 1.49 -6.06
N GLY A 13 -16.31 1.01 -7.26
CA GLY A 13 -17.31 0.63 -8.25
C GLY A 13 -17.31 -0.87 -8.50
N THR A 14 -18.09 -1.31 -9.49
CA THR A 14 -18.21 -2.73 -9.85
C THR A 14 -16.93 -3.31 -10.45
N GLU A 15 -16.13 -2.49 -11.14
CA GLU A 15 -14.92 -2.92 -11.86
C GLU A 15 -13.67 -2.11 -11.48
N HIS A 16 -13.77 -1.24 -10.47
CA HIS A 16 -12.65 -0.40 -10.05
C HIS A 16 -12.68 -0.12 -8.55
N LEU A 17 -11.50 0.11 -7.99
CA LEU A 17 -11.31 0.52 -6.61
C LEU A 17 -10.19 1.55 -6.54
N VAL A 18 -10.46 2.69 -5.90
CA VAL A 18 -9.48 3.75 -5.65
C VAL A 18 -9.13 3.71 -4.17
N ALA A 19 -7.87 3.43 -3.87
CA ALA A 19 -7.34 3.34 -2.50
C ALA A 19 -6.19 4.31 -2.30
N LEU A 20 -5.98 4.69 -1.05
CA LEU A 20 -4.91 5.54 -0.59
C LEU A 20 -4.02 4.78 0.40
N LYS A 21 -2.73 4.78 0.11
CA LYS A 21 -1.66 4.51 1.06
C LYS A 21 -0.92 5.82 1.31
N HIS A 22 -0.90 6.29 2.55
CA HIS A 22 0.03 7.30 3.00
C HIS A 22 1.42 6.70 3.15
N VAL A 23 2.41 7.49 2.75
CA VAL A 23 3.82 7.13 2.94
C VAL A 23 4.40 8.12 3.93
N SER A 24 4.96 7.61 5.02
CA SER A 24 5.52 8.41 6.10
C SER A 24 6.94 7.97 6.42
N ALA A 25 7.80 8.92 6.77
CA ALA A 25 9.17 8.62 7.23
C ALA A 25 9.22 7.77 8.52
N ALA A 26 8.08 7.58 9.20
CA ALA A 26 7.95 6.70 10.36
C ALA A 26 7.89 5.20 10.01
N GLU A 27 7.72 4.84 8.74
CA GLU A 27 7.63 3.44 8.32
C GLU A 27 8.99 2.73 8.45
N GLU A 28 9.03 1.63 9.20
CA GLU A 28 10.28 0.95 9.62
C GLU A 28 11.18 0.58 8.44
N TYR A 29 10.60 0.09 7.34
CA TYR A 29 11.37 -0.33 6.17
C TYR A 29 12.07 0.83 5.44
N LEU A 30 11.70 2.10 5.69
CA LEU A 30 12.40 3.26 5.13
C LEU A 30 13.72 3.58 5.86
N GLN A 31 13.92 3.04 7.08
CA GLN A 31 15.18 3.22 7.81
C GLN A 31 16.35 2.55 7.08
N ASP A 32 16.07 1.41 6.44
CA ASP A 32 17.08 0.57 5.76
C ASP A 32 16.93 0.51 4.24
N HIS A 33 15.90 1.15 3.67
CA HIS A 33 15.68 1.22 2.23
C HIS A 33 15.57 2.69 1.78
N PHE A 34 16.68 3.40 1.59
CA PHE A 34 18.08 3.01 1.83
C PHE A 34 18.67 3.84 2.98
N PRO A 35 19.71 3.38 3.69
CA PRO A 35 20.29 4.14 4.79
C PRO A 35 20.73 5.54 4.34
N GLY A 36 20.19 6.59 4.96
CA GLY A 36 20.45 7.99 4.61
C GLY A 36 19.77 8.49 3.33
N PHE A 37 19.04 7.62 2.62
CA PHE A 37 18.26 7.96 1.43
C PHE A 37 16.97 7.12 1.39
N PRO A 38 15.96 7.47 2.21
CA PRO A 38 14.73 6.69 2.32
C PRO A 38 13.93 6.73 1.02
N VAL A 39 13.57 5.55 0.52
CA VAL A 39 12.83 5.31 -0.71
C VAL A 39 11.80 4.22 -0.44
N LEU A 40 10.54 4.44 -0.77
CA LEU A 40 9.52 3.40 -0.67
C LEU A 40 9.91 2.19 -1.52
N PRO A 41 10.02 0.97 -0.95
CA PRO A 41 10.30 -0.22 -1.74
C PRO A 41 9.18 -0.46 -2.75
N GLY A 42 9.53 -0.65 -4.03
CA GLY A 42 8.53 -0.89 -5.08
C GLY A 42 7.64 -2.11 -4.83
N VAL A 43 8.17 -3.12 -4.14
CA VAL A 43 7.39 -4.30 -3.72
C VAL A 43 6.25 -3.96 -2.76
N MET A 44 6.40 -2.92 -1.92
CA MET A 44 5.31 -2.46 -1.04
C MET A 44 4.22 -1.75 -1.84
N MET A 45 4.59 -1.04 -2.91
CA MET A 45 3.63 -0.46 -3.84
C MET A 45 2.83 -1.56 -4.56
N LEU A 46 3.52 -2.60 -5.05
CA LEU A 46 2.88 -3.76 -5.68
C LEU A 46 1.95 -4.49 -4.69
N GLU A 47 2.40 -4.74 -3.47
CA GLU A 47 1.57 -5.38 -2.43
C GLU A 47 0.31 -4.57 -2.13
N THR A 48 0.43 -3.24 -2.04
CA THR A 48 -0.73 -2.34 -1.86
C THR A 48 -1.73 -2.49 -3.01
N MET A 49 -1.26 -2.58 -4.26
CA MET A 49 -2.13 -2.81 -5.41
C MET A 49 -2.77 -4.21 -5.39
N VAL A 50 -2.03 -5.25 -4.96
CA VAL A 50 -2.57 -6.60 -4.80
C VAL A 50 -3.68 -6.60 -3.74
N GLN A 51 -3.48 -5.93 -2.60
CA GLN A 51 -4.50 -5.79 -1.56
C GLN A 51 -5.73 -5.04 -2.07
N ALA A 52 -5.55 -4.00 -2.88
CA ALA A 52 -6.65 -3.25 -3.50
C ALA A 52 -7.46 -4.15 -4.45
N GLY A 53 -6.78 -4.92 -5.31
CA GLY A 53 -7.42 -5.88 -6.20
C GLY A 53 -8.15 -6.99 -5.44
N ARG A 54 -7.57 -7.51 -4.35
CA ARG A 54 -8.23 -8.49 -3.48
C ARG A 54 -9.50 -7.94 -2.85
N ARG A 55 -9.53 -6.66 -2.46
CA ARG A 55 -10.75 -6.01 -1.94
C ARG A 55 -11.81 -5.81 -3.01
N LEU A 56 -11.42 -5.46 -4.23
CA LEU A 56 -12.35 -5.34 -5.34
C LEU A 56 -13.00 -6.69 -5.68
N CYS A 57 -12.23 -7.78 -5.65
CA CYS A 57 -12.70 -9.13 -5.98
C CYS A 57 -13.27 -9.91 -4.78
N ALA A 58 -13.30 -9.31 -3.59
CA ALA A 58 -13.84 -9.98 -2.41
C ALA A 58 -15.36 -10.16 -2.58
N PRO A 59 -15.92 -11.33 -2.22
CA PRO A 59 -17.35 -11.60 -2.32
C PRO A 59 -18.19 -10.74 -1.38
#